data_AF-A0A423X786-F1
#
_entry.id   AF-A0A423X786-F1
#
_cell.length_a   1.000
_cell.length_b   1.000
_cell.length_c   1.000
_cell.angle_alpha   90.00
_cell.angle_beta   90.00
_cell.angle_gamma   90.00
#
_symmetry.space_group_name_H-M   'P 1'
#
loop_
_entity.id
_entity.type
_entity.pdbx_description
1 polymer ?
#
loop_
_entity_poly.entity_id
_entity_poly.type
_entity_poly.pdbx_seq_one_letter_code
_entity_poly.pdbx_strand_id
1 'polypeptide(L)'
;MADAIGLAASVAGLVSLGLQVAGGIGSYIDGVKARKEELAAVSTRVRHMHGSIEVLRNAIPDLSASNQAASSAATSVMKTCEEELGALADVLQGLLDFPALEHGLKDSIREQKKKLTYPFHRPSLNNLERRLDSTNNVLQTAIQALELTVMSCIDKTVSVVDSKVNNNKRDMLVLLSESKATNTSISGMKASLDTSNATAASIKQDLHTVLPQKADIRDLTTVTQRTLDSVVISSERTEQHYSTLATTLSALTADTMCKSDLERAHMRRFEDRFDRIDGLLQTLLGTHTGSDLNHLTLVG
;
A
#
# COMPACT_ATOMS: atom_id res chain seq x y z
N MET A 1 20.39 24.73 -29.33
CA MET A 1 21.03 24.27 -30.58
C MET A 1 21.98 25.30 -31.20
N ALA A 2 21.75 26.61 -31.05
CA ALA A 2 22.66 27.64 -31.55
C ALA A 2 24.10 27.52 -31.00
N ASP A 3 24.26 27.20 -29.71
CA ASP A 3 25.58 27.08 -29.08
C ASP A 3 26.45 25.96 -29.65
N ALA A 4 25.87 24.79 -29.97
CA ALA A 4 26.63 23.67 -30.52
C ALA A 4 27.07 23.92 -31.97
N ILE A 5 26.22 24.57 -32.77
CA ILE A 5 26.56 24.96 -34.15
C ILE A 5 27.62 26.06 -34.16
N GLY A 6 27.49 27.06 -33.29
CA GLY A 6 28.48 28.13 -33.13
C GLY A 6 29.84 27.59 -32.69
N LEU A 7 29.84 26.69 -31.70
CA LEU A 7 31.07 26.06 -31.20
C LEU A 7 31.74 25.17 -32.25
N ALA A 8 30.97 24.38 -33.01
CA ALA A 8 31.50 23.58 -34.11
C ALA A 8 32.11 24.46 -35.22
N ALA A 9 31.47 25.60 -35.53
CA ALA A 9 31.99 26.58 -36.48
C ALA A 9 33.29 27.22 -35.99
N SER A 10 33.38 27.57 -34.70
CA SER A 10 34.62 28.07 -34.07
C SER A 10 35.75 27.05 -34.13
N VAL A 11 35.49 25.80 -33.78
CA VAL A 11 36.50 24.73 -33.90
C VAL A 11 36.99 24.57 -35.34
N ALA A 12 36.08 24.55 -36.32
CA ALA A 12 36.45 24.48 -37.73
C ALA A 12 37.27 25.71 -38.17
N GLY A 13 36.91 26.91 -37.68
CA GLY A 13 37.63 28.15 -37.90
C GLY A 13 39.06 28.10 -37.34
N LEU A 14 39.21 27.68 -36.07
CA LEU A 14 40.50 27.52 -35.40
C LEU A 14 41.40 26.52 -36.12
N VAL A 15 40.86 25.35 -36.51
CA VAL A 15 41.61 24.32 -37.24
C VAL A 15 42.07 24.83 -38.60
N SER A 16 41.18 25.50 -39.34
CA SER A 16 41.51 26.08 -40.65
C SER A 16 42.59 27.15 -40.55
N LEU A 17 42.44 28.09 -39.61
CA LEU A 17 43.42 29.17 -39.38
C LEU A 17 44.76 28.60 -38.90
N GLY A 18 44.74 27.61 -38.01
CA GLY A 18 45.94 26.97 -37.49
C GLY A 18 46.75 26.27 -38.56
N LEU A 19 46.08 25.59 -39.48
CA LEU A 19 46.73 24.94 -40.61
C LEU A 19 47.34 25.97 -41.58
N GLN A 20 46.65 27.07 -41.84
CA GLN A 20 47.17 28.16 -42.68
C GLN A 20 48.42 28.80 -42.07
N VAL A 21 48.39 29.12 -40.78
CA VAL A 21 49.52 29.69 -40.04
C VAL A 21 50.69 28.71 -40.01
N ALA A 22 50.45 27.43 -39.72
CA ALA A 22 51.49 26.40 -39.73
C ALA A 22 52.14 26.24 -41.12
N GLY A 23 51.34 26.22 -42.19
CA GLY A 23 51.83 26.12 -43.57
C GLY A 23 52.61 27.36 -44.02
N GLY A 24 52.18 28.56 -43.62
CA GLY A 24 52.90 29.80 -43.92
C GLY A 24 54.24 29.89 -43.17
N ILE A 25 54.29 29.47 -41.90
CA ILE A 25 55.55 29.38 -41.14
C ILE A 25 56.49 28.34 -41.78
N GLY A 26 55.98 27.16 -42.15
CA GLY A 26 56.78 26.14 -42.85
C GLY A 26 57.39 26.66 -44.16
N SER A 27 56.61 27.42 -44.94
CA SER A 27 57.07 28.03 -46.18
C SER A 27 58.13 29.12 -45.93
N TYR A 28 57.98 29.91 -44.86
CA TYR A 28 58.97 30.89 -44.42
C TYR A 28 60.29 30.21 -44.02
N ILE A 29 60.22 29.12 -43.26
CA ILE A 29 61.35 28.28 -42.85
C ILE A 29 62.06 27.68 -44.08
N ASP A 30 61.33 27.10 -45.03
CA ASP A 30 61.87 26.53 -46.28
C ASP A 30 62.48 27.57 -47.23
N GLY A 31 62.08 28.83 -47.06
CA GLY A 31 62.64 30.00 -47.73
C GLY A 31 64.04 30.35 -47.24
N VAL A 32 64.33 30.09 -45.96
CA VAL A 32 65.57 30.55 -45.32
C VAL A 32 66.49 29.40 -44.93
N LYS A 33 67.52 29.16 -45.75
CA LYS A 33 68.53 28.11 -45.52
C LYS A 33 69.61 28.45 -44.48
N ALA A 34 69.60 29.65 -43.89
CA ALA A 34 70.79 30.22 -43.25
C ALA A 34 71.08 29.77 -41.80
N ARG A 35 70.12 29.20 -41.05
CA ARG A 35 70.35 28.72 -39.66
C ARG A 35 69.40 27.59 -39.28
N LYS A 36 69.90 26.36 -39.24
CA LYS A 36 69.09 25.16 -38.99
C LYS A 36 68.65 25.03 -37.53
N GLU A 37 69.47 25.43 -36.56
CA GLU A 37 69.11 25.31 -35.13
C GLU A 37 67.98 26.26 -34.71
N GLU A 38 68.04 27.55 -35.07
CA GLU A 38 66.98 28.54 -34.75
C GLU A 38 65.64 28.16 -35.43
N LEU A 39 65.69 27.61 -36.65
CA LEU A 39 64.52 27.11 -37.39
C LEU A 39 63.93 25.81 -36.80
N ALA A 40 64.75 24.95 -36.20
CA ALA A 40 64.29 23.71 -35.57
C ALA A 40 63.43 23.99 -34.32
N ALA A 41 63.77 25.04 -33.58
CA ALA A 41 63.01 25.48 -32.41
C ALA A 41 61.65 26.08 -32.81
N VAL A 42 61.58 26.86 -33.89
CA VAL A 42 60.31 27.37 -34.44
C VAL A 42 59.43 26.23 -34.97
N SER A 43 60.02 25.28 -35.71
CA SER A 43 59.30 24.11 -36.23
C SER A 43 58.69 23.24 -35.13
N THR A 44 59.43 23.05 -34.03
CA THR A 44 58.93 22.32 -32.86
C THR A 44 57.73 23.03 -32.22
N ARG A 45 57.76 24.36 -32.14
CA ARG A 45 56.64 25.14 -31.58
C ARG A 45 55.40 25.15 -32.45
N VAL A 46 55.56 25.17 -33.77
CA VAL A 46 54.44 24.98 -34.71
C VAL A 46 53.81 23.58 -34.53
N ARG A 47 54.64 22.55 -34.29
CA ARG A 47 54.14 21.20 -34.01
C ARG A 47 53.34 21.14 -32.71
N HIS A 48 53.79 21.81 -31.65
CA HIS A 48 53.04 21.90 -30.40
C HIS A 48 51.69 22.59 -30.61
N MET A 49 51.67 23.72 -31.33
CA MET A 49 50.45 24.44 -31.67
C MET A 49 49.46 23.55 -32.40
N HIS A 50 49.92 22.82 -33.42
CA HIS A 50 49.10 21.87 -34.15
C HIS A 50 48.57 20.75 -33.25
N GLY A 51 49.40 20.23 -32.35
CA GLY A 51 48.99 19.23 -31.36
C GLY A 51 47.86 19.73 -30.45
N SER A 52 47.99 20.95 -29.92
CA SER A 52 46.96 21.56 -29.08
C SER A 52 45.66 21.81 -29.85
N ILE A 53 45.73 22.28 -31.10
CA ILE A 53 44.54 22.48 -31.94
C ILE A 53 43.83 21.15 -32.22
N GLU A 54 44.55 20.06 -32.48
CA GLU A 54 43.96 18.74 -32.67
C GLU A 54 43.32 18.18 -31.38
N VAL A 55 43.92 18.42 -30.21
CA VAL A 55 43.29 18.07 -28.93
C VAL A 55 41.96 18.80 -28.77
N LEU A 56 41.93 20.11 -29.02
CA LEU A 56 40.71 20.92 -28.92
C LEU A 56 39.65 20.47 -29.93
N ARG A 57 40.05 20.18 -31.18
CA ARG A 57 39.19 19.66 -32.23
C ARG A 57 38.46 18.38 -31.82
N ASN A 58 39.17 17.47 -31.16
CA ASN A 58 38.62 16.18 -30.77
C ASN A 58 37.80 16.24 -29.46
N ALA A 59 38.19 17.07 -28.50
CA ALA A 59 37.55 17.13 -27.18
C ALA A 59 36.24 17.94 -27.16
N ILE A 60 36.13 19.00 -27.99
CA ILE A 60 35.02 19.94 -27.94
C ILE A 60 33.66 19.37 -28.39
N PRO A 61 33.58 18.52 -29.45
CA PRO A 61 32.31 17.91 -29.85
C PRO A 61 31.63 17.15 -28.71
N ASP A 62 32.39 16.35 -27.96
CA ASP A 62 31.89 15.56 -26.84
C ASP A 62 31.46 16.45 -25.66
N LEU A 63 32.19 17.55 -25.42
CA LEU A 63 31.87 18.53 -24.40
C LEU A 63 30.52 19.21 -24.66
N SER A 64 30.28 19.58 -25.92
CA SER A 64 29.07 20.29 -26.35
C SER A 64 27.81 19.44 -26.17
N ALA A 65 27.92 18.12 -26.31
CA ALA A 65 26.82 17.18 -26.16
C ALA A 65 26.51 16.87 -24.69
N SER A 66 27.52 16.90 -23.82
CA SER A 66 27.39 16.41 -22.44
C SER A 66 26.96 17.49 -21.44
N ASN A 67 27.36 18.76 -21.59
CA ASN A 67 27.09 19.76 -20.56
C ASN A 67 27.08 21.22 -21.06
N GLN A 68 26.03 21.96 -20.72
CA GLN A 68 25.86 23.37 -21.11
C GLN A 68 26.92 24.31 -20.51
N ALA A 69 27.33 24.10 -19.25
CA ALA A 69 28.36 24.91 -18.62
C ALA A 69 29.75 24.64 -19.21
N ALA A 70 30.05 23.38 -19.50
CA ALA A 70 31.29 23.01 -20.20
C ALA A 70 31.30 23.56 -21.64
N SER A 71 30.15 23.54 -22.33
CA SER A 71 29.97 24.15 -23.66
C SER A 71 30.24 25.66 -23.64
N SER A 72 29.71 26.39 -22.66
CA SER A 72 29.95 27.83 -22.52
C SER A 72 31.43 28.16 -22.26
N ALA A 73 32.10 27.38 -21.41
CA ALA A 73 33.53 27.53 -21.17
C ALA A 73 34.35 27.21 -22.44
N ALA A 74 33.98 26.17 -23.19
CA ALA A 74 34.61 25.83 -24.47
C ALA A 74 34.50 26.97 -25.47
N THR A 75 33.33 27.60 -25.60
CA THR A 75 33.14 28.76 -26.48
C THR A 75 34.05 29.93 -26.10
N SER A 76 34.13 30.26 -24.80
CA SER A 76 35.02 31.34 -24.34
C SER A 76 36.48 31.05 -24.64
N VAL A 77 36.90 29.80 -24.39
CA VAL A 77 38.27 29.35 -24.62
C VAL A 77 38.61 29.33 -26.12
N MET A 78 37.70 28.89 -26.97
CA MET A 78 37.88 28.92 -28.43
C MET A 78 38.07 30.32 -28.96
N LYS A 79 37.27 31.27 -28.49
CA LYS A 79 37.40 32.67 -28.89
C LYS A 79 38.78 33.23 -28.56
N THR A 80 39.29 32.98 -27.36
CA THR A 80 40.63 33.43 -26.96
C THR A 80 41.74 32.76 -27.79
N CYS A 81 41.59 31.48 -28.12
CA CYS A 81 42.53 30.78 -29.00
C CYS A 81 42.50 31.33 -30.45
N GLU A 82 41.32 31.64 -30.98
CA GLU A 82 41.16 32.26 -32.30
C GLU A 82 41.80 33.65 -32.36
N GLU A 83 41.62 34.48 -31.33
CA GLU A 83 42.21 35.82 -31.24
C GLU A 83 43.76 35.77 -31.23
N GLU A 84 44.35 34.90 -30.42
CA GLU A 84 45.82 34.73 -30.37
C GLU A 84 46.40 34.15 -31.67
N LEU A 85 45.67 33.23 -32.31
CA LEU A 85 46.08 32.64 -33.57
C LEU A 85 45.95 33.64 -34.73
N GLY A 86 44.95 34.52 -34.69
CA GLY A 86 44.82 35.67 -35.59
C GLY A 86 45.98 36.64 -35.44
N ALA A 87 46.36 36.99 -34.21
CA ALA A 87 47.51 37.84 -33.94
C ALA A 87 48.84 37.21 -34.42
N LEU A 88 48.97 35.88 -34.37
CA LEU A 88 50.10 35.16 -34.96
C LEU A 88 50.07 35.19 -36.49
N ALA A 89 48.88 35.06 -37.10
CA ALA A 89 48.70 35.20 -38.54
C ALA A 89 49.08 36.60 -39.04
N ASP A 90 48.72 37.67 -38.31
CA ASP A 90 49.09 39.04 -38.65
C ASP A 90 50.61 39.26 -38.63
N VAL A 91 51.30 38.72 -37.61
CA VAL A 91 52.77 38.75 -37.54
C VAL A 91 53.38 38.00 -38.72
N LEU A 92 52.82 36.85 -39.09
CA LEU A 92 53.27 36.08 -40.24
C LEU A 92 53.02 36.82 -41.56
N GLN A 93 51.88 37.47 -41.73
CA GLN A 93 51.57 38.28 -42.90
C GLN A 93 52.54 39.44 -43.03
N GLY A 94 52.83 40.17 -41.93
CA GLY A 94 53.83 41.23 -41.93
C GLY A 94 55.26 40.76 -42.26
N LEU A 95 55.57 39.47 -42.06
CA LEU A 95 56.84 38.86 -42.49
C LEU A 95 56.85 38.48 -43.97
N LEU A 96 55.68 38.20 -44.55
CA LEU A 96 55.49 37.81 -45.95
C LEU A 96 55.17 39.00 -46.87
N ASP A 97 54.74 40.15 -46.35
CA ASP A 97 54.28 41.32 -47.11
C ASP A 97 55.40 42.19 -47.74
N PHE A 98 56.42 41.54 -48.31
CA PHE A 98 57.26 42.13 -49.35
C PHE A 98 56.72 41.72 -50.74
N PRO A 99 56.06 42.62 -51.50
CA PRO A 99 54.69 43.07 -51.34
C PRO A 99 53.60 42.05 -51.77
N ALA A 100 52.42 42.18 -51.16
CA ALA A 100 51.04 41.91 -51.60
C ALA A 100 50.64 40.47 -52.00
N LEU A 101 49.75 39.88 -51.21
CA LEU A 101 49.11 38.59 -51.48
C LEU A 101 47.58 38.72 -51.38
N GLU A 102 46.93 39.08 -52.49
CA GLU A 102 45.47 38.96 -52.61
C GLU A 102 45.01 37.55 -53.02
N HIS A 103 45.90 36.65 -53.46
CA HIS A 103 45.51 35.31 -53.91
C HIS A 103 46.41 34.24 -53.32
N GLY A 104 45.79 33.22 -52.71
CA GLY A 104 46.36 31.89 -52.45
C GLY A 104 47.77 31.88 -51.85
N LEU A 105 47.86 31.74 -50.52
CA LEU A 105 49.09 31.70 -49.73
C LEU A 105 50.21 30.82 -50.31
N LYS A 106 49.89 29.81 -51.14
CA LYS A 106 50.88 28.89 -51.70
C LYS A 106 51.63 29.41 -52.92
N ASP A 107 51.00 30.20 -53.79
CA ASP A 107 51.56 30.52 -55.11
C ASP A 107 52.36 31.83 -55.13
N SER A 108 51.93 32.87 -54.41
CA SER A 108 52.68 34.14 -54.33
C SER A 108 53.95 34.03 -53.43
N ILE A 109 53.97 33.10 -52.47
CA ILE A 109 55.16 32.84 -51.62
C ILE A 109 56.34 32.25 -52.42
N ARG A 110 56.08 31.49 -53.48
CA ARG A 110 57.16 30.86 -54.28
C ARG A 110 57.96 31.89 -55.10
N GLU A 111 57.34 32.97 -55.54
CA GLU A 111 58.02 34.09 -56.20
C GLU A 111 58.78 34.97 -55.19
N GLN A 112 58.22 35.18 -54.00
CA GLN A 112 58.86 35.92 -52.91
C GLN A 112 60.08 35.20 -52.30
N LYS A 113 60.18 33.86 -52.44
CA LYS A 113 61.36 33.06 -52.06
C LYS A 113 62.67 33.56 -52.67
N LYS A 114 62.63 34.17 -53.86
CA LYS A 114 63.82 34.79 -54.49
C LYS A 114 64.21 36.13 -53.87
N LYS A 115 63.26 36.89 -53.31
CA LYS A 115 63.50 38.18 -52.61
C LYS A 115 63.91 38.01 -51.15
N LEU A 116 63.49 36.93 -50.49
CA LEU A 116 63.83 36.59 -49.09
C LEU A 116 65.28 36.13 -48.86
N THR A 117 66.10 36.01 -49.90
CA THR A 117 67.55 35.78 -49.74
C THR A 117 68.25 36.97 -49.04
N TYR A 118 67.59 38.12 -48.94
CA TYR A 118 68.13 39.36 -48.36
C TYR A 118 66.99 40.22 -47.77
N PRO A 119 66.87 40.54 -46.46
CA PRO A 119 67.73 40.27 -45.31
C PRO A 119 66.99 39.50 -44.17
N PHE A 120 67.68 38.51 -43.62
CA PHE A 120 67.28 37.80 -42.41
C PHE A 120 67.25 38.76 -41.19
N HIS A 121 66.10 39.37 -40.90
CA HIS A 121 65.93 40.23 -39.73
C HIS A 121 65.76 39.35 -38.48
N ARG A 122 66.84 39.12 -37.71
CA ARG A 122 66.77 38.51 -36.36
C ARG A 122 65.60 39.05 -35.50
N PRO A 123 65.28 40.36 -35.51
CA PRO A 123 64.12 40.88 -34.75
C PRO A 123 62.78 40.30 -35.18
N SER A 124 62.63 39.92 -36.45
CA SER A 124 61.38 39.45 -37.04
C SER A 124 61.16 37.96 -36.74
N LEU A 125 62.24 37.16 -36.75
CA LEU A 125 62.23 35.77 -36.27
C LEU A 125 61.97 35.70 -34.75
N ASN A 126 62.63 36.54 -33.96
CA ASN A 126 62.37 36.64 -32.52
C ASN A 126 60.93 37.07 -32.22
N ASN A 127 60.31 37.88 -33.08
CA ASN A 127 58.91 38.27 -32.93
C ASN A 127 57.97 37.09 -33.20
N LEU A 128 58.21 36.36 -34.28
CA LEU A 128 57.47 35.14 -34.62
C LEU A 128 57.59 34.09 -33.50
N GLU A 129 58.80 33.85 -33.01
CA GLU A 129 59.07 32.90 -31.94
C GLU A 129 58.33 33.27 -30.65
N ARG A 130 58.44 34.53 -30.21
CA ARG A 130 57.73 35.03 -29.02
C ARG A 130 56.21 34.94 -29.19
N ARG A 131 55.68 35.19 -30.41
CA ARG A 131 54.25 35.09 -30.65
C ARG A 131 53.79 33.63 -30.67
N LEU A 132 54.56 32.72 -31.26
CA LEU A 132 54.34 31.26 -31.17
C LEU A 132 54.34 30.76 -29.73
N ASP A 133 55.28 31.23 -28.90
CA ASP A 133 55.32 30.91 -27.47
C ASP A 133 54.05 31.42 -26.76
N SER A 134 53.61 32.65 -27.05
CA SER A 134 52.35 33.22 -26.55
C SER A 134 51.15 32.35 -26.95
N THR A 135 51.01 32.03 -28.23
CA THR A 135 49.89 31.23 -28.76
C THR A 135 49.88 29.82 -28.14
N ASN A 136 51.04 29.17 -28.02
CA ASN A 136 51.13 27.86 -27.35
C ASN A 136 50.76 27.92 -25.87
N ASN A 137 51.22 28.95 -25.15
CA ASN A 137 50.86 29.14 -23.74
C ASN A 137 49.36 29.35 -23.57
N VAL A 138 48.74 30.15 -24.44
CA VAL A 138 47.29 30.36 -24.41
C VAL A 138 46.54 29.08 -24.76
N LEU A 139 46.93 28.35 -25.81
CA LEU A 139 46.35 27.07 -26.19
C LEU A 139 46.45 26.02 -25.06
N GLN A 140 47.58 25.98 -24.35
CA GLN A 140 47.76 25.05 -23.23
C GLN A 140 46.95 25.46 -22.00
N THR A 141 46.90 26.76 -21.68
CA THR A 141 46.07 27.30 -20.59
C THR A 141 44.59 27.08 -20.86
N ALA A 142 44.18 27.26 -22.11
CA ALA A 142 42.86 26.95 -22.64
C ALA A 142 42.46 25.49 -22.39
N ILE A 143 43.33 24.55 -22.76
CA ILE A 143 43.11 23.11 -22.54
C ILE A 143 42.96 22.83 -21.03
N GLN A 144 43.86 23.37 -20.18
CA GLN A 144 43.79 23.17 -18.73
C GLN A 144 42.51 23.74 -18.10
N ALA A 145 42.07 24.93 -18.55
CA ALA A 145 40.83 25.54 -18.08
C ALA A 145 39.60 24.69 -18.47
N LEU A 146 39.63 24.09 -19.67
CA LEU A 146 38.61 23.15 -20.10
C LEU A 146 38.61 21.88 -19.24
N GLU A 147 39.78 21.28 -19.02
CA GLU A 147 39.93 20.10 -18.16
C GLU A 147 39.37 20.33 -16.75
N LEU A 148 39.69 21.48 -16.12
CA LEU A 148 39.16 21.85 -14.80
C LEU A 148 37.64 22.04 -14.81
N THR A 149 37.10 22.64 -15.88
CA THR A 149 35.66 22.83 -16.03
C THR A 149 34.93 21.49 -16.16
N VAL A 150 35.49 20.58 -16.96
CA VAL A 150 34.95 19.22 -17.13
C VAL A 150 35.01 18.45 -15.81
N MET A 151 36.14 18.53 -15.09
CA MET A 151 36.28 17.90 -13.77
C MET A 151 35.21 18.43 -12.79
N SER A 152 35.02 19.75 -12.71
CA SER A 152 33.99 20.36 -11.87
C SER A 152 32.57 19.92 -12.24
N CYS A 153 32.31 19.73 -13.53
CA CYS A 153 31.04 19.20 -14.02
C CYS A 153 30.83 17.74 -13.60
N ILE A 154 31.86 16.90 -13.74
CA ILE A 154 31.85 15.51 -13.29
C ILE A 154 31.57 15.47 -11.78
N ASP A 155 32.28 16.26 -10.97
CA ASP A 155 32.07 16.33 -9.53
C ASP A 155 30.64 16.70 -9.14
N LYS A 156 30.05 17.71 -9.81
CA LYS A 156 28.64 18.09 -9.61
C LYS A 156 27.70 16.94 -9.95
N THR A 157 27.94 16.25 -11.06
CA THR A 157 27.11 15.12 -11.50
C THR A 157 27.20 13.96 -10.52
N VAL A 158 28.40 13.62 -10.07
CA VAL A 158 28.65 12.59 -9.05
C VAL A 158 27.98 12.96 -7.73
N SER A 159 28.06 14.22 -7.30
CA SER A 159 27.38 14.69 -6.09
C SER A 159 25.86 14.55 -6.17
N VAL A 160 25.26 14.90 -7.32
CA VAL A 160 23.82 14.69 -7.55
C VAL A 160 23.47 13.19 -7.50
N VAL A 161 24.26 12.34 -8.14
CA VAL A 161 24.06 10.88 -8.11
C VAL A 161 24.16 10.35 -6.68
N ASP A 162 25.17 10.76 -5.91
CA ASP A 162 25.34 10.36 -4.51
C ASP A 162 24.13 10.76 -3.66
N SER A 163 23.65 11.99 -3.81
CA SER A 163 22.44 12.45 -3.09
C SER A 163 21.21 11.60 -3.42
N LYS A 164 21.03 11.22 -4.69
CA LYS A 164 19.91 10.40 -5.16
C LYS A 164 20.03 8.96 -4.67
N VAL A 165 21.24 8.39 -4.67
CA VAL A 165 21.51 7.06 -4.10
C VAL A 165 21.20 7.05 -2.60
N ASN A 166 21.60 8.09 -1.87
CA ASN A 166 21.30 8.22 -0.46
C ASN A 166 19.80 8.38 -0.19
N ASN A 167 19.07 9.12 -1.02
CA ASN A 167 17.61 9.21 -0.93
C ASN A 167 16.95 7.85 -1.17
N ASN A 168 17.31 7.17 -2.26
CA ASN A 168 16.81 5.82 -2.55
C ASN A 168 17.09 4.83 -1.41
N LYS A 169 18.26 4.93 -0.76
CA LYS A 169 18.59 4.11 0.42
C LYS A 169 17.63 4.38 1.58
N ARG A 170 17.29 5.65 1.84
CA ARG A 170 16.30 6.01 2.87
C ARG A 170 14.92 5.46 2.52
N ASP A 171 14.48 5.62 1.27
CA ASP A 171 13.19 5.12 0.80
C ASP A 171 13.12 3.59 0.94
N MET A 172 14.19 2.88 0.59
CA MET A 172 14.28 1.43 0.77
C MET A 172 14.19 1.01 2.25
N LEU A 173 14.81 1.76 3.17
CA LEU A 173 14.69 1.50 4.60
C LEU A 173 13.26 1.70 5.11
N VAL A 174 12.55 2.71 4.60
CA VAL A 174 11.12 2.92 4.91
C VAL A 174 10.29 1.73 4.40
N LEU A 175 10.49 1.31 3.15
CA LEU A 175 9.79 0.15 2.58
C LEU A 175 10.05 -1.14 3.35
N LEU A 176 11.28 -1.38 3.83
CA LEU A 176 11.59 -2.52 4.69
C LEU A 176 10.83 -2.49 6.02
N SER A 177 10.69 -1.29 6.62
CA SER A 177 9.91 -1.10 7.84
C SER A 177 8.42 -1.37 7.61
N GLU A 178 7.85 -0.83 6.54
CA GLU A 178 6.44 -1.04 6.15
C GLU A 178 6.16 -2.50 5.83
N SER A 179 7.09 -3.19 5.16
CA SER A 179 7.00 -4.63 4.90
C SER A 179 6.98 -5.43 6.21
N LYS A 180 7.83 -5.08 7.18
CA LYS A 180 7.85 -5.73 8.50
C LYS A 180 6.54 -5.50 9.27
N ALA A 181 5.99 -4.28 9.22
CA ALA A 181 4.70 -3.97 9.83
C ALA A 181 3.57 -4.78 9.19
N THR A 182 3.54 -4.84 7.85
CA THR A 182 2.59 -5.66 7.09
C THR A 182 2.69 -7.13 7.46
N ASN A 183 3.91 -7.67 7.56
CA ASN A 183 4.12 -9.07 7.96
C ASN A 183 3.63 -9.35 9.40
N THR A 184 3.78 -8.39 10.29
CA THR A 184 3.25 -8.48 11.67
C THR A 184 1.72 -8.50 11.66
N SER A 185 1.08 -7.64 10.87
CA SER A 185 -0.38 -7.64 10.70
C SER A 185 -0.91 -8.94 10.09
N ILE A 186 -0.23 -9.48 9.07
CA ILE A 186 -0.58 -10.80 8.48
C ILE A 186 -0.50 -11.91 9.55
N SER A 187 0.54 -11.88 10.39
CA SER A 187 0.68 -12.84 11.49
C SER A 187 -0.45 -12.71 12.52
N GLY A 188 -0.86 -11.48 12.85
CA GLY A 188 -2.01 -11.21 13.71
C GLY A 188 -3.33 -11.69 13.09
N MET A 189 -3.54 -11.43 11.80
CA MET A 189 -4.69 -11.95 11.04
C MET A 189 -4.72 -13.48 11.05
N LYS A 190 -3.58 -14.14 10.87
CA LYS A 190 -3.48 -15.59 10.95
C LYS A 190 -3.92 -16.10 12.33
N ALA A 191 -3.43 -15.51 13.42
CA ALA A 191 -3.83 -15.89 14.77
C ALA A 191 -5.35 -15.69 15.00
N SER A 192 -5.91 -14.59 14.50
CA SER A 192 -7.35 -14.34 14.56
C SER A 192 -8.15 -15.37 13.76
N LEU A 193 -7.65 -15.78 12.59
CA LEU A 193 -8.28 -16.81 11.76
C LEU A 193 -8.24 -18.17 12.45
N ASP A 194 -7.10 -18.55 13.03
CA ASP A 194 -6.93 -19.79 13.78
C ASP A 194 -7.89 -19.81 14.99
N THR A 195 -8.06 -18.68 15.69
CA THR A 195 -9.04 -18.52 16.77
C THR A 195 -10.47 -18.68 16.27
N SER A 196 -10.83 -18.02 15.16
CA SER A 196 -12.16 -18.14 14.56
C SER A 196 -12.46 -19.57 14.11
N ASN A 197 -11.44 -20.31 13.66
CA ASN A 197 -11.61 -21.69 13.24
C ASN A 197 -11.83 -22.60 14.46
N ALA A 198 -11.14 -22.34 15.58
CA ALA A 198 -11.35 -23.05 16.83
C ALA A 198 -12.74 -22.78 17.44
N THR A 199 -13.24 -21.55 17.36
CA THR A 199 -14.61 -21.24 17.82
C THR A 199 -15.65 -21.90 16.93
N ALA A 200 -15.47 -21.89 15.60
CA ALA A 200 -16.36 -22.61 14.68
C ALA A 200 -16.38 -24.12 14.96
N ALA A 201 -15.22 -24.73 15.26
CA ALA A 201 -15.14 -26.12 15.65
C ALA A 201 -15.88 -26.40 16.98
N SER A 202 -15.75 -25.51 17.97
CA SER A 202 -16.47 -25.63 19.25
C SER A 202 -17.98 -25.48 19.05
N ILE A 203 -18.45 -24.52 18.26
CA ILE A 203 -19.87 -24.37 17.92
C ILE A 203 -20.40 -25.64 17.23
N LYS A 204 -19.62 -26.22 16.30
CA LYS A 204 -19.98 -27.48 15.66
C LYS A 204 -20.10 -28.62 16.67
N GLN A 205 -19.20 -28.68 17.65
CA GLN A 205 -19.24 -29.67 18.74
C GLN A 205 -20.49 -29.47 19.62
N ASP A 206 -20.77 -28.24 20.05
CA ASP A 206 -21.93 -27.91 20.87
C ASP A 206 -23.26 -28.20 20.15
N LEU A 207 -23.33 -27.92 18.85
CA LEU A 207 -24.50 -28.30 18.05
C LEU A 207 -24.71 -29.82 18.02
N HIS A 208 -23.64 -30.60 17.96
CA HIS A 208 -23.71 -32.06 18.02
C HIS A 208 -24.23 -32.59 19.36
N THR A 209 -24.00 -31.89 20.47
CA THR A 209 -24.49 -32.31 21.81
C THR A 209 -25.92 -31.87 22.09
N VAL A 210 -26.35 -30.71 21.59
CA VAL A 210 -27.70 -30.17 21.82
C VAL A 210 -28.77 -30.84 20.94
N LEU A 211 -28.42 -31.24 19.71
CA LEU A 211 -29.38 -31.85 18.79
C LEU A 211 -30.04 -33.14 19.33
N PRO A 212 -29.31 -34.09 19.94
CA PRO A 212 -29.89 -35.26 20.59
C PRO A 212 -30.80 -34.90 21.77
N GLN A 213 -30.40 -33.93 22.61
CA GLN A 213 -31.20 -33.51 23.77
C GLN A 213 -32.58 -32.98 23.36
N LYS A 214 -32.69 -32.33 22.20
CA LYS A 214 -33.98 -31.89 21.64
C LYS A 214 -34.91 -33.08 21.33
N ALA A 215 -34.39 -34.23 20.94
CA ALA A 215 -35.19 -35.44 20.75
C ALA A 215 -35.71 -35.96 22.10
N ASP A 216 -34.84 -36.05 23.10
CA ASP A 216 -35.21 -36.49 24.46
C ASP A 216 -36.29 -35.60 25.09
N ILE A 217 -36.18 -34.26 24.94
CA ILE A 217 -37.18 -33.31 25.44
C ILE A 217 -38.55 -33.55 24.79
N ARG A 218 -38.58 -33.86 23.49
CA ARG A 218 -39.82 -34.17 22.77
C ARG A 218 -40.45 -35.45 23.32
N ASP A 219 -39.64 -36.49 23.52
CA ASP A 219 -40.11 -37.75 24.07
C ASP A 219 -40.65 -37.56 25.49
N LEU A 220 -39.93 -36.83 26.35
CA LEU A 220 -40.40 -36.48 27.70
C LEU A 220 -41.72 -35.70 27.66
N THR A 221 -41.88 -34.77 26.71
CA THR A 221 -43.15 -34.05 26.53
C THR A 221 -44.29 -35.01 26.17
N THR A 222 -44.05 -35.99 25.28
CA THR A 222 -45.06 -37.00 24.94
C THR A 222 -45.39 -37.90 26.13
N VAL A 223 -44.41 -38.27 26.95
CA VAL A 223 -44.63 -39.08 28.16
C VAL A 223 -45.47 -38.30 29.15
N THR A 224 -45.12 -37.03 29.40
CA THR A 224 -45.85 -36.15 30.32
C THR A 224 -47.31 -36.01 29.87
N GLN A 225 -47.57 -35.82 28.58
CA GLN A 225 -48.94 -35.73 28.05
C GLN A 225 -49.72 -37.03 28.30
N ARG A 226 -49.13 -38.20 28.01
CA ARG A 226 -49.78 -39.50 28.28
C ARG A 226 -50.08 -39.70 29.76
N THR A 227 -49.17 -39.29 30.64
CA THR A 227 -49.39 -39.37 32.10
C THR A 227 -50.54 -38.46 32.51
N LEU A 228 -50.62 -37.25 31.95
CA LEU A 228 -51.70 -36.31 32.23
C LEU A 228 -53.05 -36.88 31.78
N ASP A 229 -53.13 -37.43 30.56
CA ASP A 229 -54.34 -38.09 30.04
C ASP A 229 -54.77 -39.27 30.94
N SER A 230 -53.81 -40.07 31.41
CA SER A 230 -54.10 -41.19 32.33
C SER A 230 -54.62 -40.71 33.69
N VAL A 231 -54.10 -39.60 34.22
CA VAL A 231 -54.58 -39.00 35.48
C VAL A 231 -56.00 -38.49 35.31
N VAL A 232 -56.31 -37.81 34.20
CA VAL A 232 -57.67 -37.34 33.87
C VAL A 232 -58.64 -38.52 33.84
N ILE A 233 -58.32 -39.59 33.09
CA ILE A 233 -59.16 -40.79 33.02
C ILE A 233 -59.37 -41.41 34.41
N SER A 234 -58.32 -41.48 35.23
CA SER A 234 -58.43 -42.02 36.59
C SER A 234 -59.32 -41.15 37.48
N SER A 235 -59.24 -39.82 37.35
CA SER A 235 -60.08 -38.87 38.07
C SER A 235 -61.55 -39.04 37.67
N GLU A 236 -61.85 -39.09 36.38
CA GLU A 236 -63.20 -39.34 35.86
C GLU A 236 -63.76 -40.67 36.38
N ARG A 237 -62.94 -41.72 36.41
CA ARG A 237 -63.36 -43.03 36.97
C ARG A 237 -63.64 -42.94 38.47
N THR A 238 -62.83 -42.21 39.24
CA THR A 238 -63.11 -42.01 40.67
C THR A 238 -64.39 -41.21 40.90
N GLU A 239 -64.66 -40.20 40.07
CA GLU A 239 -65.90 -39.42 40.12
C GLU A 239 -67.13 -40.28 39.79
N GLN A 240 -67.02 -41.15 38.77
CA GLN A 240 -68.04 -42.16 38.47
C GLN A 240 -68.27 -43.12 39.63
N HIS A 241 -67.20 -43.59 40.30
CA HIS A 241 -67.31 -44.43 41.49
C HIS A 241 -68.04 -43.71 42.63
N TYR A 242 -67.72 -42.44 42.92
CA TYR A 242 -68.42 -41.65 43.92
C TYR A 242 -69.90 -41.46 43.57
N SER A 243 -70.23 -41.18 42.31
CA SER A 243 -71.62 -41.06 41.83
C SER A 243 -72.41 -42.37 41.99
N THR A 244 -71.77 -43.50 41.67
CA THR A 244 -72.36 -44.84 41.86
C THR A 244 -72.58 -45.16 43.35
N LEU A 245 -71.63 -44.77 44.20
CA LEU A 245 -71.77 -44.97 45.65
C LEU A 245 -72.88 -44.08 46.23
N ALA A 246 -73.00 -42.84 45.78
CA ALA A 246 -74.09 -41.95 46.17
C ALA A 246 -75.48 -42.48 45.77
N THR A 247 -75.61 -43.03 44.56
CA THR A 247 -76.87 -43.63 44.08
C THR A 247 -77.22 -44.91 44.86
N THR A 248 -76.26 -45.79 45.15
CA THR A 248 -76.51 -46.99 45.97
C THR A 248 -76.90 -46.67 47.41
N LEU A 249 -76.24 -45.68 48.05
CA LEU A 249 -76.64 -45.20 49.38
C LEU A 249 -78.07 -44.63 49.36
N SER A 250 -78.44 -43.88 48.30
CA SER A 250 -79.80 -43.36 48.14
C SER A 250 -80.82 -44.50 48.03
N ALA A 251 -80.51 -45.56 47.27
CA ALA A 251 -81.36 -46.74 47.15
C ALA A 251 -81.50 -47.52 48.47
N LEU A 252 -80.41 -47.72 49.20
CA LEU A 252 -80.45 -48.33 50.55
C LEU A 252 -81.28 -47.49 51.53
N THR A 253 -81.15 -46.17 51.48
CA THR A 253 -81.95 -45.26 52.32
C THR A 253 -83.45 -45.40 51.97
N ALA A 254 -83.79 -45.47 50.68
CA ALA A 254 -85.17 -45.71 50.25
C ALA A 254 -85.70 -47.10 50.70
N ASP A 255 -84.88 -48.15 50.62
CA ASP A 255 -85.25 -49.51 51.07
C ASP A 255 -85.49 -49.55 52.59
N THR A 256 -84.61 -48.91 53.38
CA THR A 256 -84.81 -48.80 54.84
C THR A 256 -86.07 -48.01 55.20
N MET A 257 -86.40 -46.93 54.47
CA MET A 257 -87.64 -46.19 54.65
C MET A 257 -88.87 -47.06 54.34
N CYS A 258 -88.85 -47.79 53.22
CA CYS A 258 -89.90 -48.73 52.82
C CYS A 258 -90.11 -49.83 53.87
N LYS A 259 -89.03 -50.40 54.39
CA LYS A 259 -89.09 -51.39 55.48
C LYS A 259 -89.69 -50.80 56.75
N SER A 260 -89.32 -49.57 57.11
CA SER A 260 -89.92 -48.88 58.28
C SER A 260 -91.41 -48.60 58.08
N ASP A 261 -91.83 -48.26 56.85
CA ASP A 261 -93.23 -48.00 56.52
C ASP A 261 -94.04 -49.31 56.53
N LEU A 262 -93.45 -50.42 56.11
CA LEU A 262 -94.03 -51.76 56.21
C LEU A 262 -94.20 -52.19 57.68
N GLU A 263 -93.20 -51.97 58.53
CA GLU A 263 -93.30 -52.20 59.97
C GLU A 263 -94.39 -51.33 60.62
N ARG A 264 -94.49 -50.05 60.22
CA ARG A 264 -95.56 -49.14 60.67
C ARG A 264 -96.94 -49.61 60.22
N ALA A 265 -97.07 -50.14 59.00
CA ALA A 265 -98.31 -50.70 58.48
C ALA A 265 -98.71 -52.01 59.20
N HIS A 266 -97.74 -52.85 59.56
CA HIS A 266 -97.98 -54.03 60.39
C HIS A 266 -98.46 -53.65 61.79
N MET A 267 -97.87 -52.63 62.40
CA MET A 267 -98.28 -52.14 63.72
C MET A 267 -99.73 -51.63 63.70
N ARG A 268 -100.11 -50.84 62.67
CA ARG A 268 -101.51 -50.38 62.51
C ARG A 268 -102.51 -51.53 62.36
N ARG A 269 -102.17 -52.58 61.61
CA ARG A 269 -103.05 -53.77 61.51
C ARG A 269 -103.19 -54.51 62.84
N PHE A 270 -102.17 -54.45 63.68
CA PHE A 270 -102.20 -55.05 65.02
C PHE A 270 -103.10 -54.23 65.95
N GLU A 271 -103.02 -52.90 65.89
CA GLU A 271 -103.92 -51.97 66.60
C GLU A 271 -105.38 -52.17 66.18
N ASP A 272 -105.68 -52.21 64.88
CA ASP A 272 -107.05 -52.48 64.36
C ASP A 272 -107.63 -53.82 64.87
N ARG A 273 -106.76 -54.82 65.06
CA ARG A 273 -107.16 -56.12 65.62
C ARG A 273 -107.44 -56.03 67.13
N PHE A 274 -106.66 -55.23 67.84
CA PHE A 274 -106.85 -54.98 69.27
C PHE A 274 -108.18 -54.24 69.52
N ASP A 275 -108.47 -53.21 68.73
CA ASP A 275 -109.73 -52.44 68.83
C ASP A 275 -110.96 -53.31 68.53
N ARG A 276 -110.86 -54.27 67.60
CA ARG A 276 -111.92 -55.27 67.37
C ARG A 276 -112.18 -56.20 68.55
N ILE A 277 -111.14 -56.54 69.31
CA ILE A 277 -111.27 -57.39 70.50
C ILE A 277 -111.91 -56.58 71.64
N ASP A 278 -111.54 -55.31 71.80
CA ASP A 278 -112.16 -54.41 72.80
C ASP A 278 -113.65 -54.17 72.51
N GLY A 279 -114.01 -53.98 71.23
CA GLY A 279 -115.41 -53.85 70.81
C GLY A 279 -116.27 -55.09 71.10
N LEU A 280 -115.69 -56.29 71.04
CA LEU A 280 -116.38 -57.55 71.38
C LEU A 280 -116.52 -57.74 72.90
N LEU A 281 -115.60 -57.19 73.71
CA LEU A 281 -115.70 -57.22 75.16
C LEU A 281 -116.78 -56.25 75.69
N GLN A 282 -116.94 -55.09 75.06
CA GLN A 282 -118.00 -54.14 75.44
C GLN A 282 -119.42 -54.62 75.13
N THR A 283 -119.62 -55.58 74.22
CA THR A 283 -120.96 -56.11 73.90
C THR A 283 -121.43 -57.21 74.86
N LEU A 284 -120.55 -57.78 75.68
CA LEU A 284 -120.81 -58.95 76.52
C LEU A 284 -121.11 -58.64 78.00
N LEU A 285 -121.01 -57.38 78.44
CA LEU A 285 -121.05 -57.02 79.87
C LEU A 285 -121.89 -55.76 80.16
N GLY A 286 -123.14 -55.75 79.69
CA GLY A 286 -124.06 -54.61 79.85
C GLY A 286 -125.52 -54.97 80.10
N THR A 287 -125.83 -55.89 81.02
CA THR A 287 -127.16 -56.00 81.65
C THR A 287 -127.04 -56.05 83.18
N HIS A 288 -127.80 -55.16 83.82
CA HIS A 288 -128.23 -55.13 85.23
C HIS A 288 -127.34 -54.49 86.35
N THR A 289 -127.90 -53.39 86.89
CA THR A 289 -127.88 -52.85 88.30
C THR A 289 -126.56 -52.37 88.88
N GLY A 290 -126.43 -51.24 89.59
CA GLY A 290 -127.37 -50.25 90.15
C GLY A 290 -126.70 -49.55 91.35
N SER A 291 -126.83 -48.22 91.41
CA SER A 291 -126.87 -47.34 92.60
C SER A 291 -125.63 -47.08 93.50
N ASP A 292 -125.22 -45.79 93.48
CA ASP A 292 -125.01 -44.86 94.61
C ASP A 292 -124.00 -45.17 95.75
N LEU A 293 -122.99 -44.28 95.95
CA LEU A 293 -122.96 -43.24 97.01
C LEU A 293 -121.58 -42.53 97.13
N ASN A 294 -121.63 -41.19 97.18
CA ASN A 294 -120.80 -40.20 97.91
C ASN A 294 -119.27 -40.05 97.68
N HIS A 295 -118.77 -38.89 97.23
CA HIS A 295 -118.61 -37.55 97.86
C HIS A 295 -117.36 -37.39 98.75
N LEU A 296 -116.43 -36.51 98.31
CA LEU A 296 -115.63 -35.48 99.03
C LEU A 296 -114.33 -35.18 98.22
N THR A 297 -114.17 -33.98 97.59
CA THR A 297 -113.37 -32.80 98.05
C THR A 297 -111.88 -33.12 98.28
N LEU A 298 -110.84 -32.34 97.94
CA LEU A 298 -110.64 -30.90 97.73
C LEU A 298 -109.17 -30.69 97.23
N VAL A 299 -108.93 -29.70 96.36
CA VAL A 299 -107.79 -28.74 96.29
C VAL A 299 -106.32 -29.22 96.28
N GLY A 300 -105.59 -28.67 95.29
CA GLY A 300 -104.13 -28.55 95.20
C GLY A 300 -103.72 -27.99 93.85
#